data_AF-A0A371RHU9-F1
#
_entry.id   AF-A0A371RHU9-F1
#
_cell.length_a   1.000
_cell.length_b   1.000
_cell.length_c   1.000
_cell.angle_alpha   90.00
_cell.angle_beta   90.00
_cell.angle_gamma   90.00
#
_symmetry.space_group_name_H-M   'P 1'
#
loop_
_entity.id
_entity.type
_entity.pdbx_description
1 polymer ?
#
loop_
_entity_poly.entity_id
_entity_poly.type
_entity_poly.pdbx_seq_one_letter_code
_entity_poly.pdbx_strand_id
1 'polypeptide(L)'
;MGDDVEILQIPVTSDIGKFDDVENVVLSLAGTAPAANITLPSQPGKDTKYSLLDFKLINTDFSMVASLGFGDMASAKASVDYKYFLSDLALSTDITYPESEDNVIASARFGIGFRIAITTFKMDASFTANIGAVAAASTLKMGYANYEVLTIGGGLEALKAAQPLVASMGGPFDVTSMATLAVVRSELMRLFTDQGSQLTPQLMSVGLRSKAMARLQSGNTTSDYRELLEGQVYAVNRAKGSNRTANQAVADITTRPAWSAVKPEVVMDFYTRTLGLGPDEVPNTRPEVMENLKLIFDAGT
;
A
#
# COMPACT_ATOMS: atom_id res chain seq x y z
N MET A 1 25.83 -9.64 16.37
CA MET A 1 25.11 -8.38 16.06
C MET A 1 24.05 -8.77 15.06
N GLY A 2 22.78 -8.76 15.45
CA GLY A 2 21.70 -9.05 14.50
C GLY A 2 21.59 -7.87 13.56
N ASP A 3 21.69 -8.11 12.25
CA ASP A 3 21.25 -7.13 11.26
C ASP A 3 19.79 -6.80 11.59
N ASP A 4 19.49 -5.53 11.83
CA ASP A 4 18.11 -5.08 11.95
C ASP A 4 17.38 -5.46 10.66
N VAL A 5 16.44 -6.41 10.76
CA VAL A 5 15.61 -6.83 9.63
C VAL A 5 14.68 -5.66 9.32
N GLU A 6 14.91 -4.99 8.19
CA GLU A 6 14.01 -3.95 7.73
C GLU A 6 12.65 -4.58 7.37
N ILE A 7 11.60 -4.09 8.03
CA ILE A 7 10.22 -4.54 7.83
C ILE A 7 9.47 -3.45 7.07
N LEU A 8 9.04 -3.77 5.85
CA LEU A 8 8.18 -2.90 5.05
C LEU A 8 6.72 -3.22 5.36
N GLN A 9 5.98 -2.26 5.91
CA GLN A 9 4.53 -2.40 6.13
C GLN A 9 3.77 -2.07 4.85
N ILE A 10 3.05 -3.06 4.32
CA ILE A 10 2.27 -2.92 3.09
C ILE A 10 0.79 -3.17 3.41
N PRO A 11 -0.13 -2.24 3.07
CA PRO A 11 -1.55 -2.49 3.22
C PRO A 11 -1.99 -3.61 2.27
N VAL A 12 -2.90 -4.46 2.73
CA VAL A 12 -3.43 -5.55 1.90
C VAL A 12 -4.64 -5.04 1.11
N THR A 13 -4.64 -5.33 -0.20
CA THR A 13 -5.74 -5.05 -1.13
C THR A 13 -6.78 -6.17 -1.06
N SER A 14 -7.95 -5.99 -1.67
CA SER A 14 -9.06 -6.95 -1.62
C SER A 14 -8.78 -8.34 -2.22
N ASP A 15 -7.59 -8.58 -2.79
CA ASP A 15 -7.21 -9.82 -3.48
C ASP A 15 -6.62 -10.88 -2.51
N ILE A 16 -7.33 -11.15 -1.42
CA ILE A 16 -7.07 -12.32 -0.57
C ILE A 16 -7.97 -13.45 -1.05
N GLY A 17 -7.36 -14.48 -1.64
CA GLY A 17 -8.06 -15.64 -2.18
C GLY A 17 -7.91 -16.89 -1.32
N LYS A 18 -8.75 -17.90 -1.61
CA LYS A 18 -8.57 -19.28 -1.17
C LYS A 18 -8.15 -20.10 -2.40
N PHE A 19 -7.03 -20.80 -2.33
CA PHE A 19 -6.51 -21.64 -3.41
C PHE A 19 -6.12 -23.01 -2.84
N ASP A 20 -6.57 -24.09 -3.49
CA ASP A 20 -6.17 -25.47 -3.20
C ASP A 20 -6.16 -25.83 -1.70
N ASP A 21 -7.28 -25.58 -1.01
CA ASP A 21 -7.47 -25.81 0.43
C ASP A 21 -6.56 -24.99 1.38
N VAL A 22 -5.73 -24.09 0.84
CA VAL A 22 -4.98 -23.09 1.61
C VAL A 22 -5.84 -21.84 1.75
N GLU A 23 -6.26 -21.56 2.98
CA GLU A 23 -6.96 -20.32 3.31
C GLU A 23 -5.96 -19.17 3.46
N ASN A 24 -6.38 -17.96 3.08
CA ASN A 24 -5.62 -16.72 3.26
C ASN A 24 -4.36 -16.62 2.36
N VAL A 25 -4.49 -16.81 1.06
CA VAL A 25 -3.37 -16.54 0.12
C VAL A 25 -3.45 -15.08 -0.33
N VAL A 26 -2.34 -14.33 -0.18
CA VAL A 26 -2.24 -13.00 -0.80
C VAL A 26 -1.85 -13.17 -2.26
N LEU A 27 -2.75 -12.80 -3.17
CA LEU A 27 -2.50 -12.84 -4.62
C LEU A 27 -1.79 -11.58 -5.11
N SER A 28 -1.97 -10.47 -4.39
CA SER A 28 -1.37 -9.19 -4.69
C SER A 28 -1.16 -8.41 -3.40
N LEU A 29 0.06 -7.95 -3.16
CA LEU A 29 0.31 -6.88 -2.21
C LEU A 29 0.29 -5.58 -3.03
N ALA A 30 -0.15 -4.46 -2.44
CA ALA A 30 -0.27 -3.21 -3.20
C ALA A 30 1.02 -2.90 -4.00
N GLY A 31 0.92 -3.01 -5.33
CA GLY A 31 2.04 -2.77 -6.27
C GLY A 31 3.07 -3.90 -6.38
N THR A 32 2.86 -5.09 -5.80
CA THR A 32 3.80 -6.21 -5.88
C THR A 32 3.05 -7.51 -6.18
N ALA A 33 3.18 -8.03 -7.40
CA ALA A 33 2.76 -9.39 -7.73
C ALA A 33 3.92 -10.34 -7.34
N PRO A 34 3.79 -11.15 -6.30
CA PRO A 34 4.83 -12.10 -5.95
C PRO A 34 4.91 -13.21 -7.02
N ALA A 35 6.12 -13.68 -7.34
CA ALA A 35 6.33 -14.79 -8.26
C ALA A 35 5.89 -16.16 -7.69
N ALA A 36 5.53 -16.20 -6.40
CA ALA A 36 5.05 -17.37 -5.68
C ALA A 36 3.91 -16.98 -4.72
N ASN A 37 3.06 -17.94 -4.38
CA ASN A 37 2.00 -17.73 -3.40
C ASN A 37 2.59 -17.37 -2.03
N ILE A 38 2.12 -16.28 -1.45
CA ILE A 38 2.45 -15.91 -0.07
C ILE A 38 1.29 -16.37 0.82
N THR A 39 1.55 -17.38 1.65
CA THR A 39 0.57 -17.86 2.62
C THR A 39 0.48 -16.90 3.79
N LEU A 40 -0.72 -16.40 4.06
CA LEU A 40 -0.93 -15.67 5.30
C LEU A 40 -1.05 -16.65 6.47
N PRO A 41 -0.46 -16.27 7.59
CA PRO A 41 -0.65 -16.99 8.84
C PRO A 41 -2.10 -16.91 9.36
N SER A 42 -2.43 -17.81 10.28
CA SER A 42 -3.74 -17.97 10.88
C SER A 42 -4.28 -16.69 11.54
N GLN A 43 -5.60 -16.49 11.43
CA GLN A 43 -6.30 -15.35 12.03
C GLN A 43 -6.07 -15.25 13.55
N PRO A 44 -6.20 -14.04 14.14
CA PRO A 44 -6.12 -13.88 15.58
C PRO A 44 -7.12 -14.79 16.32
N GLY A 45 -6.67 -15.39 17.41
CA GLY A 45 -7.54 -16.14 18.31
C GLY A 45 -8.59 -15.25 18.99
N LYS A 46 -9.63 -15.88 19.55
CA LYS A 46 -10.74 -15.18 20.23
C LYS A 46 -10.31 -14.33 21.43
N ASP A 47 -9.20 -14.70 22.07
CA ASP A 47 -8.68 -14.02 23.27
C ASP A 47 -7.60 -12.97 22.95
N THR A 48 -7.39 -12.67 21.67
CA THR A 48 -6.37 -11.69 21.26
C THR A 48 -6.73 -10.29 21.75
N LYS A 49 -5.75 -9.60 22.33
CA LYS A 49 -5.89 -8.20 22.73
C LYS A 49 -5.70 -7.29 21.52
N TYR A 50 -6.56 -6.30 21.42
CA TYR A 50 -6.51 -5.28 20.38
C TYR A 50 -6.14 -3.95 20.98
N SER A 51 -5.33 -3.20 20.24
CA SER A 51 -4.99 -1.81 20.50
C SER A 51 -5.78 -0.93 19.56
N LEU A 52 -6.27 0.20 20.07
CA LEU A 52 -6.91 1.19 19.23
C LEU A 52 -5.88 1.86 18.32
N LEU A 53 -6.06 1.70 17.01
CA LEU A 53 -5.41 2.53 16.02
C LEU A 53 -6.16 3.85 15.95
N ASP A 54 -5.44 4.92 16.28
CA ASP A 54 -6.02 6.26 16.20
C ASP A 54 -6.01 6.77 14.77
N PHE A 55 -6.91 7.72 14.52
CA PHE A 55 -7.09 8.29 13.20
C PHE A 55 -5.87 9.12 12.79
N LYS A 56 -5.06 8.60 11.85
CA LYS A 56 -3.87 9.27 11.32
C LYS A 56 -3.93 9.32 9.80
N LEU A 57 -3.85 10.53 9.25
CA LEU A 57 -3.77 10.70 7.80
C LEU A 57 -2.38 10.31 7.28
N ILE A 58 -2.40 9.45 6.27
CA ILE A 58 -1.25 9.05 5.48
C ILE A 58 -1.49 9.59 4.07
N ASN A 59 -0.58 10.44 3.59
CA ASN A 59 -0.62 10.89 2.20
C ASN A 59 -0.29 9.72 1.28
N THR A 60 -1.06 9.55 0.21
CA THR A 60 -0.92 8.46 -0.74
C THR A 60 -1.28 8.91 -2.16
N ASP A 61 -1.16 8.02 -3.12
CA ASP A 61 -1.55 8.25 -4.49
C ASP A 61 -2.91 7.61 -4.82
N PHE A 62 -3.41 7.96 -6.00
CA PHE A 62 -4.67 7.46 -6.51
C PHE A 62 -4.68 5.93 -6.68
N SER A 63 -3.60 5.35 -7.19
CA SER A 63 -3.51 3.93 -7.51
C SER A 63 -3.62 3.07 -6.24
N MET A 64 -3.00 3.50 -5.15
CA MET A 64 -3.14 2.86 -3.84
C MET A 64 -4.59 2.91 -3.35
N VAL A 65 -5.24 4.09 -3.37
CA VAL A 65 -6.64 4.24 -2.94
C VAL A 65 -7.58 3.36 -3.76
N ALA A 66 -7.43 3.34 -5.08
CA ALA A 66 -8.23 2.49 -5.97
C ALA A 66 -8.01 1.00 -5.68
N SER A 67 -6.76 0.57 -5.48
CA SER A 67 -6.43 -0.83 -5.17
C SER A 67 -7.00 -1.32 -3.83
N LEU A 68 -7.28 -0.39 -2.92
CA LEU A 68 -7.93 -0.68 -1.64
C LEU A 68 -9.46 -0.72 -1.72
N GLY A 69 -10.03 -0.55 -2.92
CA GLY A 69 -11.48 -0.65 -3.16
C GLY A 69 -12.22 0.69 -3.13
N PHE A 70 -11.54 1.83 -2.98
CA PHE A 70 -12.15 3.16 -3.02
C PHE A 70 -12.30 3.67 -4.46
N GLY A 71 -13.06 2.92 -5.25
CA GLY A 71 -13.18 3.12 -6.70
C GLY A 71 -13.96 4.40 -7.07
N ASP A 72 -14.89 4.85 -6.23
CA ASP A 72 -15.72 6.01 -6.56
C ASP A 72 -14.92 7.33 -6.53
N MET A 73 -13.85 7.38 -5.73
CA MET A 73 -12.88 8.47 -5.73
C MET A 73 -12.08 8.59 -7.05
N ALA A 74 -12.10 7.56 -7.91
CA ALA A 74 -11.37 7.52 -9.18
C ALA A 74 -11.91 8.43 -10.28
N SER A 75 -13.17 8.83 -10.17
CA SER A 75 -13.83 9.65 -11.19
C SER A 75 -13.28 11.08 -11.28
N ALA A 76 -12.45 11.51 -10.33
CA ALA A 76 -11.98 12.89 -10.19
C ALA A 76 -10.70 13.25 -11.00
N LYS A 77 -10.10 12.32 -11.77
CA LYS A 77 -8.78 12.49 -12.44
C LYS A 77 -8.77 13.44 -13.66
N ALA A 78 -9.55 14.52 -13.63
CA ALA A 78 -9.60 15.56 -14.68
C ALA A 78 -8.77 16.80 -14.30
N SER A 79 -7.44 16.73 -14.45
CA SER A 79 -6.50 17.88 -14.54
C SER A 79 -6.28 18.79 -13.32
N VAL A 80 -6.66 18.43 -12.09
CA VAL A 80 -6.50 19.34 -10.93
C VAL A 80 -5.69 18.72 -9.80
N ASP A 81 -5.10 19.57 -8.95
CA ASP A 81 -4.30 19.23 -7.77
C ASP A 81 -5.13 18.48 -6.72
N TYR A 82 -5.36 17.20 -6.96
CA TYR A 82 -5.95 16.28 -6.00
C TYR A 82 -4.87 15.70 -5.10
N LYS A 83 -5.16 15.65 -3.80
CA LYS A 83 -4.38 14.87 -2.84
C LYS A 83 -5.25 13.78 -2.25
N TYR A 84 -4.65 12.61 -2.05
CA TYR A 84 -5.32 11.45 -1.50
C TYR A 84 -4.73 11.12 -0.15
N PHE A 85 -5.59 10.89 0.83
CA PHE A 85 -5.19 10.51 2.16
C PHE A 85 -5.93 9.25 2.58
N LEU A 86 -5.23 8.36 3.26
CA LEU A 86 -5.82 7.21 3.92
C LEU A 86 -5.71 7.38 5.42
N SER A 87 -6.71 6.87 6.13
CA SER A 87 -6.66 6.76 7.58
C SER A 87 -7.50 5.58 8.03
N ASP A 88 -7.05 4.94 9.10
CA ASP A 88 -7.76 3.83 9.72
C ASP A 88 -8.25 4.27 11.10
N LEU A 89 -9.50 3.97 11.40
CA LEU A 89 -10.02 3.96 12.75
C LEU A 89 -10.49 2.54 13.04
N ALA A 90 -9.59 1.79 13.64
CA ALA A 90 -9.76 0.37 13.85
C ALA A 90 -9.14 -0.07 15.16
N LEU A 91 -9.71 -1.11 15.75
CA LEU A 91 -9.03 -1.91 16.75
C LEU A 91 -8.14 -2.89 16.01
N SER A 92 -6.88 -2.95 16.37
CA SER A 92 -5.87 -3.71 15.64
C SER A 92 -5.04 -4.59 16.55
N THR A 93 -4.55 -5.69 16.02
CA THR A 93 -3.60 -6.57 16.68
C THR A 93 -2.53 -6.98 15.69
N ASP A 94 -1.30 -7.01 16.17
CA ASP A 94 -0.14 -7.40 15.39
C ASP A 94 0.27 -8.81 15.82
N ILE A 95 0.32 -9.72 14.85
CA ILE A 95 0.92 -11.04 15.05
C ILE A 95 2.29 -11.01 14.39
N THR A 96 3.33 -11.37 15.14
CA THR A 96 4.70 -11.50 14.64
C THR A 96 5.03 -12.95 14.36
N TYR A 97 5.83 -13.18 13.33
CA TYR A 97 6.18 -14.52 12.86
C TYR A 97 7.69 -14.76 12.99
N PRO A 98 8.09 -16.00 13.34
CA PRO A 98 9.49 -16.35 13.45
C PRO A 98 10.19 -16.21 12.10
N GLU A 99 11.49 -15.94 12.15
CA GLU A 99 12.34 -15.87 10.97
C GLU A 99 12.43 -17.23 10.28
N SER A 100 12.21 -17.25 8.97
CA SER A 100 12.28 -18.44 8.13
C SER A 100 12.61 -18.00 6.71
N GLU A 101 13.46 -18.77 6.03
CA GLU A 101 13.88 -18.49 4.65
C GLU A 101 12.72 -18.58 3.65
N ASP A 102 11.70 -19.39 3.95
CA ASP A 102 10.53 -19.59 3.09
C ASP A 102 9.38 -18.62 3.40
N ASN A 103 9.48 -17.84 4.48
CA ASN A 103 8.42 -16.92 4.91
C ASN A 103 8.86 -15.46 4.79
N VAL A 104 8.28 -14.74 3.83
CA VAL A 104 8.49 -13.31 3.64
C VAL A 104 7.73 -12.42 4.62
N ILE A 105 6.73 -12.96 5.31
CA ILE A 105 5.91 -12.20 6.25
C ILE A 105 6.58 -12.22 7.64
N ALA A 106 7.01 -11.05 8.10
CA ALA A 106 7.50 -10.84 9.46
C ALA A 106 6.36 -10.59 10.45
N SER A 107 5.31 -9.91 9.99
CA SER A 107 4.14 -9.59 10.83
C SER A 107 2.88 -9.43 9.99
N ALA A 108 1.73 -9.62 10.62
CA ALA A 108 0.42 -9.38 10.02
C ALA A 108 -0.41 -8.56 11.01
N ARG A 109 -0.96 -7.45 10.51
CA ARG A 109 -1.86 -6.59 11.27
C ARG A 109 -3.28 -6.92 10.90
N PHE A 110 -4.04 -7.41 11.87
CA PHE A 110 -5.47 -7.63 11.73
C PHE A 110 -6.22 -6.54 12.45
N GLY A 111 -7.42 -6.21 11.99
CA GLY A 111 -8.25 -5.27 12.71
C GLY A 111 -9.73 -5.32 12.40
N ILE A 112 -10.45 -4.52 13.19
CA ILE A 112 -11.89 -4.37 13.16
C ILE A 112 -12.21 -2.88 13.26
N GLY A 113 -12.94 -2.33 12.30
CA GLY A 113 -13.29 -0.92 12.26
C GLY A 113 -13.56 -0.46 10.84
N PHE A 114 -12.94 0.64 10.43
CA PHE A 114 -13.06 1.16 9.07
C PHE A 114 -11.81 1.89 8.61
N ARG A 115 -11.62 1.88 7.30
CA ARG A 115 -10.67 2.70 6.56
C ARG A 115 -11.44 3.85 5.90
N ILE A 116 -10.87 5.04 5.97
CA ILE A 116 -11.39 6.23 5.31
C ILE A 116 -10.37 6.68 4.28
N ALA A 117 -10.82 6.83 3.04
CA ALA A 117 -10.09 7.56 2.03
C ALA A 117 -10.66 8.99 1.95
N ILE A 118 -9.77 9.97 1.95
CA ILE A 118 -10.12 11.40 1.84
C ILE A 118 -9.43 11.96 0.60
N THR A 119 -10.21 12.55 -0.28
CA THR A 119 -9.71 13.26 -1.46
C THR A 119 -9.90 14.74 -1.23
N THR A 120 -8.82 15.50 -1.34
CA THR A 120 -8.87 16.96 -1.24
C THR A 120 -8.58 17.62 -2.57
N PHE A 121 -9.14 18.81 -2.76
CA PHE A 121 -9.04 19.61 -3.98
C PHE A 121 -8.95 21.08 -3.62
N LYS A 122 -8.08 21.83 -4.33
CA LYS A 122 -7.80 23.26 -4.06
C LYS A 122 -7.36 23.55 -2.63
N MET A 123 -6.77 22.57 -1.93
CA MET A 123 -6.12 22.81 -0.65
C MET A 123 -4.64 23.11 -0.87
N ASP A 124 -4.13 24.13 -0.16
CA ASP A 124 -2.72 24.51 -0.24
C ASP A 124 -1.79 23.31 0.02
N ALA A 125 -0.71 23.23 -0.75
CA ALA A 125 0.26 22.16 -0.65
C ALA A 125 0.90 22.06 0.75
N SER A 126 0.97 23.20 1.46
CA SER A 126 1.58 23.37 2.78
C SER A 126 0.76 22.88 3.96
N PHE A 127 -0.49 22.45 3.76
CA PHE A 127 -1.27 21.84 4.83
C PHE A 127 -0.60 20.55 5.31
N THR A 128 -0.06 20.58 6.53
CA THR A 128 0.41 19.40 7.27
C THR A 128 -0.72 18.37 7.26
N ALA A 129 -0.41 17.10 7.02
CA ALA A 129 -1.37 15.98 6.95
C ALA A 129 -2.07 15.71 8.30
N ASN A 130 -2.90 16.65 8.74
CA ASN A 130 -3.68 16.63 9.95
C ASN A 130 -5.15 16.73 9.56
N ILE A 131 -5.93 15.73 9.98
CA ILE A 131 -7.35 15.63 9.66
C ILE A 131 -8.16 16.84 10.11
N GLY A 132 -7.85 17.39 11.29
CA GLY A 132 -8.51 18.58 11.81
C GLY A 132 -8.24 19.81 10.95
N ALA A 133 -7.04 19.91 10.37
CA ALA A 133 -6.69 20.99 9.46
C ALA A 133 -7.43 20.86 8.11
N VAL A 134 -7.53 19.64 7.56
CA VAL A 134 -8.32 19.36 6.35
C VAL A 134 -9.79 19.69 6.57
N ALA A 135 -10.37 19.21 7.67
CA ALA A 135 -11.76 19.47 8.06
C ALA A 135 -12.04 20.97 8.26
N ALA A 136 -11.13 21.69 8.93
CA ALA A 136 -11.26 23.12 9.17
C ALA A 136 -11.15 23.92 7.86
N ALA A 137 -10.18 23.60 7.00
CA ALA A 137 -10.00 24.26 5.71
C ALA A 137 -11.22 24.07 4.79
N SER A 138 -11.81 22.87 4.79
CA SER A 138 -13.05 22.57 4.08
C SER A 138 -14.23 23.39 4.62
N THR A 139 -14.41 23.45 5.95
CA THR A 139 -15.43 24.28 6.61
C THR A 139 -15.30 25.77 6.24
N LEU A 140 -14.06 26.27 6.18
CA LEU A 140 -13.76 27.67 5.82
C LEU A 140 -13.82 27.94 4.31
N LYS A 141 -14.17 26.93 3.49
CA LYS A 141 -14.20 27.01 2.02
C LYS A 141 -12.85 27.41 1.40
N MET A 142 -11.75 27.10 2.10
CA MET A 142 -10.38 27.27 1.61
C MET A 142 -9.91 26.09 0.73
N GLY A 143 -10.76 25.07 0.60
CA GLY A 143 -10.59 23.91 -0.25
C GLY A 143 -11.82 23.02 -0.13
N TYR A 144 -11.83 21.91 -0.86
CA TYR A 144 -12.87 20.90 -0.78
C TYR A 144 -12.23 19.59 -0.36
N ALA A 145 -12.93 18.84 0.48
CA ALA A 145 -12.55 17.49 0.84
C ALA A 145 -13.79 16.61 0.76
N ASN A 146 -13.66 15.44 0.15
CA ASN A 146 -14.68 14.40 0.12
C ASN A 146 -14.07 13.15 0.74
N TYR A 147 -14.92 12.24 1.21
CA TYR A 147 -14.45 10.99 1.79
C TYR A 147 -15.34 9.81 1.43
N GLU A 148 -14.70 8.64 1.43
CA GLU A 148 -15.32 7.33 1.28
C GLU A 148 -14.83 6.43 2.41
N VAL A 149 -15.66 5.47 2.82
CA VAL A 149 -15.41 4.62 3.99
C VAL A 149 -15.62 3.15 3.61
N LEU A 150 -14.67 2.31 4.01
CA LEU A 150 -14.76 0.87 3.90
C LEU A 150 -14.69 0.24 5.29
N THR A 151 -15.55 -0.74 5.56
CA THR A 151 -15.52 -1.50 6.81
C THR A 151 -14.39 -2.54 6.79
N ILE A 152 -13.84 -2.82 7.97
CA ILE A 152 -12.80 -3.81 8.19
C ILE A 152 -13.27 -4.76 9.29
N GLY A 153 -13.32 -6.07 9.03
CA GLY A 153 -13.37 -7.15 10.03
C GLY A 153 -14.55 -7.20 11.02
N GLY A 154 -15.51 -6.29 10.89
CA GLY A 154 -16.55 -6.11 11.91
C GLY A 154 -17.95 -6.53 11.50
N GLY A 155 -18.13 -7.05 10.27
CA GLY A 155 -19.42 -7.52 9.78
C GLY A 155 -20.51 -6.43 9.77
N LEU A 156 -21.77 -6.85 9.92
CA LEU A 156 -22.94 -5.96 9.96
C LEU A 156 -22.98 -5.12 11.25
N GLU A 157 -22.35 -5.62 12.30
CA GLU A 157 -22.34 -5.09 13.65
C GLU A 157 -21.46 -3.85 13.74
N ALA A 158 -20.26 -3.91 13.16
CA ALA A 158 -19.43 -2.72 13.01
C ALA A 158 -19.99 -1.74 11.98
N LEU A 159 -20.70 -2.22 10.95
CA LEU A 159 -21.41 -1.33 10.02
C LEU A 159 -22.48 -0.50 10.76
N LYS A 160 -23.20 -1.10 11.71
CA LYS A 160 -24.16 -0.38 12.55
C LYS A 160 -23.47 0.69 13.41
N ALA A 161 -22.31 0.39 13.99
CA ALA A 161 -21.52 1.38 14.74
C ALA A 161 -21.02 2.53 13.83
N ALA A 162 -20.71 2.22 12.56
CA ALA A 162 -20.30 3.19 11.55
C ALA A 162 -21.47 3.89 10.84
N GLN A 163 -22.72 3.58 11.17
CA GLN A 163 -23.90 4.12 10.46
C GLN A 163 -23.91 5.66 10.36
N PRO A 164 -23.56 6.45 11.40
CA PRO A 164 -23.52 7.91 11.27
C PRO A 164 -22.53 8.39 10.20
N LEU A 165 -21.41 7.68 10.06
CA LEU A 165 -20.36 7.99 9.09
C LEU A 165 -20.76 7.55 7.67
N VAL A 166 -21.41 6.40 7.54
CA VAL A 166 -21.94 5.89 6.26
C VAL A 166 -23.09 6.76 5.76
N ALA A 167 -23.99 7.20 6.64
CA ALA A 167 -25.09 8.09 6.29
C ALA A 167 -24.65 9.48 5.80
N SER A 168 -23.41 9.86 6.13
CA SER A 168 -22.78 11.11 5.68
C SER A 168 -21.79 10.90 4.52
N MET A 169 -21.59 9.67 4.04
CA MET A 169 -20.73 9.37 2.90
C MET A 169 -21.17 10.14 1.65
N GLY A 170 -20.20 10.65 0.90
CA GLY A 170 -20.44 11.48 -0.28
C GLY A 170 -20.71 12.96 0.00
N GLY A 171 -20.82 13.35 1.28
CA GLY A 171 -20.83 14.75 1.72
C GLY A 171 -19.41 15.35 1.85
N PRO A 172 -19.30 16.68 2.07
CA PRO A 172 -18.02 17.30 2.33
C PRO A 172 -17.42 16.77 3.65
N PHE A 173 -16.13 16.51 3.64
CA PHE A 173 -15.35 16.21 4.83
C PHE A 173 -15.07 17.53 5.56
N ASP A 174 -15.72 17.77 6.69
CA ASP A 174 -15.69 19.02 7.45
C ASP A 174 -15.60 18.80 8.97
N VAL A 175 -15.77 19.86 9.78
CA VAL A 175 -15.70 19.76 11.25
C VAL A 175 -16.84 18.91 11.83
N THR A 176 -17.98 18.81 11.15
CA THR A 176 -19.08 17.90 11.53
C THR A 176 -18.67 16.44 11.31
N SER A 177 -17.89 16.16 10.27
CA SER A 177 -17.30 14.83 10.04
C SER A 177 -16.41 14.43 11.22
N MET A 178 -15.63 15.37 11.79
CA MET A 178 -14.79 15.10 12.98
C MET A 178 -15.63 14.70 14.21
N ALA A 179 -16.74 15.40 14.45
CA ALA A 179 -17.65 15.04 15.55
C ALA A 179 -18.27 13.66 15.33
N THR A 180 -18.64 13.35 14.09
CA THR A 180 -19.16 12.03 13.69
C THR A 180 -18.14 10.93 13.94
N LEU A 181 -16.87 11.15 13.58
CA LEU A 181 -15.78 10.20 13.85
C LEU A 181 -15.58 9.93 15.35
N ALA A 182 -15.73 10.95 16.20
CA ALA A 182 -15.63 10.77 17.65
C ALA A 182 -16.77 9.89 18.20
N VAL A 183 -18.00 10.08 17.71
CA VAL A 183 -19.15 9.24 18.09
C VAL A 183 -18.92 7.79 17.63
N VAL A 184 -18.52 7.61 16.37
CA VAL A 184 -18.27 6.28 15.81
C VAL A 184 -17.11 5.57 16.53
N ARG A 185 -16.04 6.29 16.88
CA ARG A 185 -14.95 5.76 17.73
C ARG A 185 -15.49 5.23 19.05
N SER A 186 -16.37 5.98 19.71
CA SER A 186 -16.97 5.56 20.97
C SER A 186 -17.82 4.30 20.80
N GLU A 187 -18.62 4.20 19.74
CA GLU A 187 -19.44 3.03 19.47
C GLU A 187 -18.60 1.79 19.10
N LEU A 188 -17.54 1.94 18.31
CA LEU A 188 -16.60 0.84 18.04
C LEU A 188 -15.94 0.31 19.32
N MET A 189 -15.49 1.22 20.20
CA MET A 189 -14.91 0.85 21.50
C MET A 189 -15.91 0.08 22.36
N ARG A 190 -17.18 0.52 22.37
CA ARG A 190 -18.26 -0.15 23.10
C ARG A 190 -18.56 -1.53 22.51
N LEU A 191 -18.74 -1.61 21.18
CA LEU A 191 -18.99 -2.87 20.47
C LEU A 191 -17.91 -3.91 20.78
N PHE A 192 -16.64 -3.50 20.78
CA PHE A 192 -15.55 -4.42 21.11
C PHE A 192 -15.54 -4.84 22.57
N THR A 193 -15.81 -3.91 23.49
CA THR A 193 -15.90 -4.24 24.93
C THR A 193 -17.03 -5.23 25.21
N ASP A 194 -18.17 -5.06 24.53
CA ASP A 194 -19.38 -5.85 24.76
C ASP A 194 -19.39 -7.18 23.97
N GLN A 195 -18.78 -7.21 22.77
CA GLN A 195 -18.96 -8.28 21.77
C GLN A 195 -17.67 -8.71 21.06
N GLY A 196 -16.48 -8.33 21.58
CA GLY A 196 -15.20 -8.54 20.90
C GLY A 196 -14.93 -9.97 20.41
N SER A 197 -15.45 -10.99 21.11
CA SER A 197 -15.28 -12.41 20.75
C SER A 197 -16.12 -12.88 19.56
N GLN A 198 -17.08 -12.07 19.09
CA GLN A 198 -17.95 -12.37 17.94
C GLN A 198 -17.47 -11.68 16.65
N LEU A 199 -16.52 -10.75 16.77
CA LEU A 199 -15.98 -10.02 15.62
C LEU A 199 -14.97 -10.90 14.88
N THR A 200 -14.89 -10.75 13.55
CA THR A 200 -14.01 -11.55 12.68
C THR A 200 -12.99 -10.63 12.01
N PRO A 201 -11.84 -10.37 12.66
CA PRO A 201 -10.84 -9.42 12.18
C PRO A 201 -10.43 -9.69 10.75
N GLN A 202 -10.25 -8.63 9.98
CA GLN A 202 -9.70 -8.70 8.63
C GLN A 202 -8.26 -8.25 8.62
N LEU A 203 -7.49 -8.82 7.70
CA LEU A 203 -6.11 -8.42 7.47
C LEU A 203 -6.07 -7.00 6.90
N MET A 204 -5.33 -6.11 7.55
CA MET A 204 -5.20 -4.70 7.17
C MET A 204 -3.87 -4.42 6.46
N SER A 205 -2.79 -5.01 6.98
CA SER A 205 -1.44 -4.87 6.43
C SER A 205 -0.58 -6.09 6.78
N VAL A 206 0.48 -6.28 6.01
CA VAL A 206 1.54 -7.23 6.33
C VAL A 206 2.88 -6.49 6.40
N GLY A 207 3.69 -6.83 7.39
CA GLY A 207 5.09 -6.46 7.44
C GLY A 207 5.92 -7.48 6.68
N LEU A 208 6.50 -7.08 5.56
CA LEU A 208 7.40 -7.92 4.78
C LEU A 208 8.85 -7.77 5.21
N ARG A 209 9.59 -8.89 5.17
CA ARG A 209 11.04 -8.89 5.26
C ARG A 209 11.61 -8.45 3.92
N SER A 210 12.22 -7.27 3.87
CA SER A 210 12.70 -6.69 2.62
C SER A 210 13.71 -7.60 1.89
N LYS A 211 14.68 -8.18 2.60
CA LYS A 211 15.66 -9.12 2.02
C LYS A 211 15.02 -10.40 1.47
N ALA A 212 14.05 -10.98 2.19
CA ALA A 212 13.40 -12.22 1.75
C ALA A 212 12.51 -11.97 0.50
N MET A 213 11.81 -10.83 0.46
CA MET A 213 11.03 -10.42 -0.71
C MET A 213 11.92 -10.16 -1.93
N ALA A 214 13.08 -9.52 -1.73
CA ALA A 214 14.05 -9.31 -2.80
C ALA A 214 14.57 -10.62 -3.40
N ARG A 215 14.87 -11.61 -2.55
CA ARG A 215 15.26 -12.97 -2.98
C ARG A 215 14.15 -13.67 -3.75
N LEU A 216 12.90 -13.58 -3.30
CA LEU A 216 11.77 -14.19 -4.03
C LEU A 216 11.58 -13.56 -5.42
N GLN A 217 11.76 -12.26 -5.57
CA GLN A 217 11.56 -11.60 -6.86
C GLN A 217 12.73 -11.76 -7.85
N SER A 218 13.97 -11.70 -7.36
CA SER A 218 15.18 -11.70 -8.21
C SER A 218 15.91 -13.05 -8.26
N GLY A 219 15.54 -13.98 -7.39
CA GLY A 219 16.18 -15.29 -7.23
C GLY A 219 17.59 -15.25 -6.63
N ASN A 220 18.24 -14.07 -6.49
CA ASN A 220 19.54 -13.93 -5.84
C ASN A 220 19.96 -12.46 -5.64
N THR A 221 19.76 -11.89 -4.44
CA THR A 221 20.34 -10.56 -4.12
C THR A 221 20.85 -10.46 -2.69
N THR A 222 21.97 -9.74 -2.53
CA THR A 222 22.40 -9.11 -1.27
C THR A 222 21.61 -7.83 -0.97
N SER A 223 20.86 -7.32 -1.97
CA SER A 223 20.00 -6.15 -1.87
C SER A 223 18.70 -6.42 -1.12
N ASP A 224 18.18 -5.38 -0.47
CA ASP A 224 16.83 -5.38 0.07
C ASP A 224 15.77 -5.05 -1.01
N TYR A 225 14.50 -5.14 -0.64
CA TYR A 225 13.39 -4.94 -1.56
C TYR A 225 13.27 -3.51 -2.07
N ARG A 226 13.63 -2.52 -1.24
CA ARG A 226 13.56 -1.12 -1.62
C ARG A 226 14.63 -0.80 -2.66
N GLU A 227 15.86 -1.25 -2.42
CA GLU A 227 16.97 -1.14 -3.36
C GLU A 227 16.64 -1.85 -4.69
N LEU A 228 15.97 -3.01 -4.62
CA LEU A 228 15.48 -3.72 -5.80
C LEU A 228 14.51 -2.84 -6.61
N LEU A 229 13.47 -2.30 -5.96
CA LEU A 229 12.47 -1.44 -6.61
C LEU A 229 13.10 -0.17 -7.20
N GLU A 230 13.94 0.52 -6.44
CA GLU A 230 14.63 1.74 -6.90
C GLU A 230 15.50 1.44 -8.13
N GLY A 231 16.21 0.30 -8.13
CA GLY A 231 17.00 -0.13 -9.27
C GLY A 231 16.17 -0.53 -10.49
N GLN A 232 15.04 -1.21 -10.30
CA GLN A 232 14.13 -1.58 -11.38
C GLN A 232 13.45 -0.35 -12.01
N VAL A 233 12.95 0.58 -11.20
CA VAL A 233 12.38 1.85 -11.68
C VAL A 233 13.42 2.64 -12.47
N TYR A 234 14.64 2.72 -11.95
CA TYR A 234 15.75 3.34 -12.68
C TYR A 234 15.99 2.63 -14.03
N ALA A 235 16.10 1.30 -14.03
CA ALA A 235 16.34 0.50 -15.22
C ALA A 235 15.26 0.72 -16.30
N VAL A 236 13.98 0.68 -15.89
CA VAL A 236 12.81 0.95 -16.73
C VAL A 236 12.86 2.36 -17.33
N ASN A 237 13.15 3.37 -16.52
CA ASN A 237 13.28 4.74 -16.99
C ASN A 237 14.40 4.91 -18.03
N ARG A 238 15.53 4.22 -17.85
CA ARG A 238 16.63 4.24 -18.83
C ARG A 238 16.31 3.45 -20.10
N ALA A 239 15.64 2.32 -19.97
CA ALA A 239 15.26 1.48 -21.10
C ALA A 239 14.22 2.18 -21.98
N LYS A 240 13.10 2.62 -21.39
CA LYS A 240 11.98 3.24 -22.12
C LYS A 240 12.24 4.70 -22.46
N GLY A 241 12.72 5.49 -21.50
CA GLY A 241 12.82 6.94 -21.63
C GLY A 241 14.09 7.43 -22.34
N SER A 242 15.16 6.65 -22.32
CA SER A 242 16.45 7.04 -22.91
C SER A 242 17.03 6.01 -23.88
N ASN A 243 16.35 4.89 -24.10
CA ASN A 243 16.76 3.81 -24.99
C ASN A 243 18.23 3.38 -24.77
N ARG A 244 18.63 3.26 -23.50
CA ARG A 244 19.99 2.87 -23.09
C ARG A 244 20.13 1.36 -23.02
N THR A 245 21.33 0.85 -23.30
CA THR A 245 21.69 -0.54 -23.00
C THR A 245 21.93 -0.71 -21.49
N ALA A 246 22.00 -1.96 -21.01
CA ALA A 246 22.26 -2.24 -19.60
C ALA A 246 23.61 -1.66 -19.16
N ASN A 247 24.67 -1.85 -19.97
CA ASN A 247 26.00 -1.30 -19.69
C ASN A 247 26.01 0.23 -19.62
N GLN A 248 25.28 0.90 -20.52
CA GLN A 248 25.13 2.35 -20.49
C GLN A 248 24.34 2.82 -19.25
N ALA A 249 23.27 2.13 -18.89
CA ALA A 249 22.48 2.45 -17.70
C ALA A 249 23.30 2.29 -16.41
N VAL A 250 24.14 1.26 -16.33
CA VAL A 250 25.07 1.03 -15.21
C VAL A 250 26.17 2.10 -15.17
N ALA A 251 26.77 2.47 -16.30
CA ALA A 251 27.75 3.54 -16.36
C ALA A 251 27.15 4.91 -15.95
N ASP A 252 25.87 5.13 -16.22
CA ASP A 252 25.16 6.34 -15.79
C ASP A 252 25.00 6.42 -14.25
N ILE A 253 25.01 5.28 -13.53
CA ILE A 253 24.94 5.25 -12.06
C ILE A 253 26.23 5.83 -11.48
N THR A 254 27.39 5.35 -11.96
CA THR A 254 28.70 5.72 -11.42
C THR A 254 29.07 7.18 -11.70
N THR A 255 28.46 7.77 -12.73
CA THR A 255 28.75 9.15 -13.17
C THR A 255 27.79 10.18 -12.59
N ARG A 256 26.72 9.77 -11.87
CA ARG A 256 25.67 10.68 -11.38
C ARG A 256 25.39 10.46 -9.88
N PRO A 257 25.75 11.43 -9.01
CA PRO A 257 25.55 11.31 -7.56
C PRO A 257 24.09 11.07 -7.12
N ALA A 258 23.11 11.53 -7.91
CA ALA A 258 21.68 11.34 -7.61
C ALA A 258 21.23 9.87 -7.61
N TRP A 259 22.04 8.95 -8.14
CA TRP A 259 21.72 7.52 -8.26
C TRP A 259 22.69 6.63 -7.48
N SER A 260 23.46 7.20 -6.54
CA SER A 260 24.48 6.45 -5.78
C SER A 260 23.90 5.31 -4.93
N ALA A 261 22.61 5.35 -4.61
CA ALA A 261 21.89 4.28 -3.92
C ALA A 261 21.48 3.12 -4.85
N VAL A 262 21.48 3.33 -6.18
CA VAL A 262 21.10 2.31 -7.15
C VAL A 262 22.24 1.32 -7.34
N LYS A 263 21.95 0.04 -7.13
CA LYS A 263 22.92 -1.05 -7.28
C LYS A 263 23.07 -1.49 -8.75
N PRO A 264 24.28 -1.43 -9.35
CA PRO A 264 24.54 -1.87 -10.73
C PRO A 264 24.02 -3.27 -11.06
N GLU A 265 24.17 -4.20 -10.14
CA GLU A 265 23.76 -5.60 -10.27
C GLU A 265 22.24 -5.75 -10.43
N VAL A 266 21.44 -4.92 -9.75
CA VAL A 266 19.97 -4.93 -9.88
C VAL A 266 19.55 -4.46 -11.27
N VAL A 267 20.20 -3.42 -11.78
CA VAL A 267 19.92 -2.89 -13.12
C VAL A 267 20.28 -3.92 -14.19
N MET A 268 21.43 -4.58 -14.06
CA MET A 268 21.85 -5.62 -14.99
C MET A 268 20.93 -6.84 -14.96
N ASP A 269 20.53 -7.30 -13.78
CA ASP A 269 19.60 -8.43 -13.62
C ASP A 269 18.24 -8.11 -14.25
N PHE A 270 17.71 -6.89 -14.06
CA PHE A 270 16.44 -6.49 -14.68
C PHE A 270 16.49 -6.55 -16.22
N TYR A 271 17.54 -6.02 -16.84
CA TYR A 271 17.66 -6.07 -18.31
C TYR A 271 17.74 -7.51 -18.81
N THR A 272 18.55 -8.35 -18.16
CA THR A 272 18.80 -9.71 -18.62
C THR A 272 17.65 -10.66 -18.33
N ARG A 273 17.12 -10.66 -17.10
CA ARG A 273 16.05 -11.56 -16.68
C ARG A 273 14.65 -11.08 -17.04
N THR A 274 14.36 -9.81 -16.80
CA THR A 274 13.00 -9.27 -16.99
C THR A 274 12.77 -8.85 -18.43
N LEU A 275 13.74 -8.17 -19.06
CA LEU A 275 13.60 -7.72 -20.45
C LEU A 275 14.14 -8.73 -21.47
N GLY A 276 14.91 -9.73 -21.04
CA GLY A 276 15.54 -10.69 -21.95
C GLY A 276 16.58 -10.05 -22.87
N LEU A 277 17.18 -8.93 -22.46
CA LEU A 277 18.15 -8.17 -23.23
C LEU A 277 19.59 -8.51 -22.81
N GLY A 278 20.48 -8.65 -23.78
CA GLY A 278 21.92 -8.68 -23.55
C GLY A 278 22.47 -7.34 -23.04
N PRO A 279 23.68 -7.31 -22.44
CA PRO A 279 24.24 -6.10 -21.81
C PRO A 279 24.40 -4.89 -22.73
N ASP A 280 24.63 -5.14 -24.03
CA ASP A 280 24.83 -4.14 -25.07
C ASP A 280 23.64 -4.03 -26.03
N GLU A 281 22.55 -4.77 -25.78
CA GLU A 281 21.35 -4.70 -26.61
C GLU A 281 20.52 -3.46 -26.24
N VAL A 282 20.01 -2.81 -27.29
CA VAL A 282 19.22 -1.59 -27.16
C VAL A 282 17.73 -1.95 -27.10
N PRO A 283 16.95 -1.49 -26.11
CA PRO A 283 15.57 -1.96 -25.92
C PRO A 283 14.65 -1.85 -27.14
N ASN A 284 14.78 -0.78 -27.93
CA ASN A 284 13.94 -0.57 -29.11
C ASN A 284 14.20 -1.54 -30.27
N THR A 285 15.24 -2.38 -30.22
CA THR A 285 15.46 -3.44 -31.22
C THR A 285 14.53 -4.64 -31.00
N ARG A 286 13.81 -4.67 -29.86
CA ARG A 286 12.85 -5.71 -29.50
C ARG A 286 11.47 -5.07 -29.21
N PRO A 287 10.58 -4.96 -30.21
CA PRO A 287 9.26 -4.35 -30.04
C PRO A 287 8.44 -4.96 -28.88
N GLU A 288 8.58 -6.26 -28.65
CA GLU A 288 7.95 -6.99 -27.54
C GLU A 288 8.41 -6.49 -26.16
N VAL A 289 9.67 -6.04 -26.05
CA VAL A 289 10.20 -5.45 -24.80
C VAL A 289 9.59 -4.07 -24.55
N MET A 290 9.40 -3.28 -25.61
CA MET A 290 8.77 -1.96 -25.49
C MET A 290 7.28 -2.07 -25.12
N GLU A 291 6.60 -3.11 -25.61
CA GLU A 291 5.24 -3.44 -25.21
C GLU A 291 5.16 -3.86 -23.74
N ASN A 292 6.06 -4.73 -23.28
CA ASN A 292 6.15 -5.13 -21.87
C ASN A 292 6.50 -3.95 -20.95
N LEU A 293 7.43 -3.08 -21.35
CA LEU A 293 7.77 -1.85 -20.61
C LEU A 293 6.60 -0.86 -20.56
N LYS A 294 5.71 -0.89 -21.55
CA LYS A 294 4.48 -0.09 -21.53
C LYS A 294 3.49 -0.65 -20.51
N LEU A 295 3.28 -1.97 -20.49
CA LEU A 295 2.43 -2.65 -19.51
C LEU A 295 2.89 -2.44 -18.07
N ILE A 296 4.21 -2.52 -17.81
CA ILE A 296 4.80 -2.28 -16.47
C ILE A 296 4.54 -0.83 -16.01
N PHE A 297 4.60 0.14 -16.92
CA PHE A 297 4.36 1.55 -16.60
C PHE A 297 2.88 1.86 -16.39
N ASP A 298 2.02 1.31 -17.25
CA ASP A 298 0.58 1.58 -17.22
C ASP A 298 -0.09 0.89 -16.01
N ALA A 299 0.51 -0.18 -15.47
CA ALA A 299 0.11 -0.79 -14.19
C ALA A 299 0.55 0.01 -12.94
N GLY A 300 1.42 1.01 -13.11
CA GLY A 300 2.00 1.81 -12.03
C GLY A 300 1.52 3.28 -11.96
N THR A 301 0.54 3.69 -12.77
CA THR A 301 0.00 5.07 -12.86
C THR A 301 -1.52 5.14 -12.77
#